data_AF-A0A2H9RQU9-F1
#
_entry.id   AF-A0A2H9RQU9-F1
#
_cell.length_a   1.000
_cell.length_b   1.000
_cell.length_c   1.000
_cell.angle_alpha   90.00
_cell.angle_beta   90.00
_cell.angle_gamma   90.00
#
_symmetry.space_group_name_H-M   'P 1'
#
loop_
_entity.id
_entity.type
_entity.pdbx_description
1 polymer ?
#
loop_
_entity_poly.entity_id
_entity_poly.type
_entity_poly.pdbx_seq_one_letter_code
_entity_poly.pdbx_strand_id
1 'polypeptide(L)'
;MWDDSTKKQLDESINNNSQKKQITIRDNYLKIEHFEFNFLKKIGVTVPFFKEECTVIMEAQFGELLAHVHITTKSKDYLNIFNKLIMWSKSFPSS
;
A
#
# COMPACT_ATOMS: atom_id res chain seq x y z
N MET A 1 5.51 20.21 1.91
CA MET A 1 4.88 19.95 0.60
C MET A 1 5.88 19.14 -0.22
N TRP A 2 5.45 18.09 -0.94
CA TRP A 2 6.36 17.27 -1.74
C TRP A 2 6.95 18.12 -2.87
N ASP A 3 8.24 17.94 -3.19
CA ASP A 3 8.86 18.61 -4.34
C ASP A 3 8.37 17.98 -5.66
N ASP A 4 8.45 18.76 -6.74
CA ASP A 4 7.86 18.37 -8.02
C ASP A 4 8.62 17.21 -8.69
N SER A 5 9.92 17.07 -8.41
CA SER A 5 10.70 15.93 -8.91
C SER A 5 10.23 14.64 -8.27
N THR A 6 10.06 14.61 -6.94
CA THR A 6 9.57 13.44 -6.21
C THR A 6 8.15 13.08 -6.64
N LYS A 7 7.23 14.05 -6.76
CA LYS A 7 5.86 13.79 -7.25
C LYS A 7 5.89 13.15 -8.63
N LYS A 8 6.66 13.73 -9.56
CA LYS A 8 6.74 13.24 -10.94
C LYS A 8 7.27 11.81 -11.00
N GLN A 9 8.32 11.48 -10.23
CA GLN A 9 8.87 10.13 -10.18
C GLN A 9 7.85 9.09 -9.68
N LEU A 10 7.11 9.42 -8.62
CA LEU A 10 6.06 8.55 -8.10
C LEU A 10 4.86 8.46 -9.05
N ASP A 11 4.49 9.53 -9.72
CA ASP A 11 3.39 9.53 -10.67
C ASP A 11 3.71 8.67 -11.90
N GLU A 12 4.90 8.82 -12.47
CA GLU A 12 5.33 8.05 -13.64
C GLU A 12 5.58 6.57 -13.30
N SER A 13 6.13 6.27 -12.12
CA SER A 13 6.51 4.91 -11.76
C SER A 13 5.39 4.13 -11.07
N ILE A 14 4.61 4.81 -10.22
CA ILE A 14 3.60 4.20 -9.35
C ILE A 14 2.18 4.58 -9.79
N ASN A 15 1.78 5.85 -9.66
CA ASN A 15 0.36 6.22 -9.69
C ASN A 15 -0.27 6.06 -11.09
N ASN A 16 0.42 6.50 -12.14
CA ASN A 16 -0.09 6.49 -13.51
C ASN A 16 0.44 5.30 -14.33
N ASN A 17 1.25 4.43 -13.71
CA ASN A 17 1.73 3.22 -14.36
C ASN A 17 0.69 2.09 -14.24
N SER A 18 0.17 1.61 -15.36
CA SER A 18 -0.83 0.53 -15.41
C SER A 18 -0.23 -0.88 -15.30
N GLN A 19 1.10 -1.02 -15.33
CA GLN A 19 1.76 -2.31 -15.18
C GLN A 19 1.60 -2.85 -13.75
N LYS A 20 1.64 -4.18 -13.65
CA LYS A 20 1.67 -4.87 -12.35
C LYS A 20 2.94 -4.47 -11.61
N LYS A 21 2.78 -4.12 -10.34
CA LYS A 21 3.87 -3.70 -9.49
C LYS A 21 4.28 -4.81 -8.55
N GLN A 22 5.57 -4.92 -8.29
CA GLN A 22 6.11 -5.73 -7.20
C GLN A 22 5.97 -4.94 -5.90
N ILE A 23 5.26 -5.54 -4.95
CA ILE A 23 4.95 -4.92 -3.67
C ILE A 23 5.35 -5.90 -2.56
N THR A 24 6.19 -5.42 -1.64
CA THR A 24 6.54 -6.15 -0.43
C THR A 24 6.06 -5.35 0.77
N ILE A 25 5.26 -5.98 1.63
CA ILE A 25 4.80 -5.42 2.89
C ILE A 25 5.31 -6.32 3.99
N ARG A 26 6.08 -5.76 4.93
CA ARG A 26 6.65 -6.52 6.06
C ARG A 26 6.82 -5.60 7.25
N ASP A 27 6.36 -6.04 8.42
CA ASP A 27 6.49 -5.28 9.67
C ASP A 27 6.04 -3.83 9.47
N ASN A 28 6.90 -2.84 9.76
CA ASN A 28 6.64 -1.41 9.54
C ASN A 28 7.25 -0.88 8.22
N TYR A 29 7.48 -1.74 7.23
CA TYR A 29 8.14 -1.44 5.97
C TYR A 29 7.28 -1.82 4.76
N LEU A 30 7.28 -0.94 3.76
CA LEU A 30 6.66 -1.14 2.47
C LEU A 30 7.68 -0.83 1.37
N LYS A 31 7.78 -1.74 0.40
CA LYS A 31 8.50 -1.50 -0.85
C LYS A 31 7.55 -1.62 -2.02
N ILE A 32 7.56 -0.60 -2.88
CA ILE A 32 6.88 -0.63 -4.19
C ILE A 32 7.96 -0.43 -5.24
N GLU A 33 8.26 -1.47 -6.02
CA GLU A 33 9.41 -1.48 -6.94
C GLU A 33 10.73 -1.15 -6.21
N HIS A 34 11.32 0.01 -6.50
CA HIS A 34 12.53 0.51 -5.85
C HIS A 34 12.26 1.59 -4.80
N PHE A 35 11.00 1.99 -4.60
CA PHE A 35 10.60 2.99 -3.61
C PHE A 35 10.38 2.33 -2.25
N GLU A 36 10.95 2.95 -1.22
CA GLU A 36 10.92 2.43 0.14
C GLU A 36 10.15 3.38 1.06
N PHE A 37 9.28 2.78 1.85
CA PHE A 37 8.44 3.46 2.81
C PHE A 37 8.60 2.80 4.18
N ASN A 38 8.77 3.60 5.21
CA ASN A 38 9.02 3.17 6.57
C ASN A 38 7.92 3.64 7.52
N PHE A 39 7.96 3.19 8.78
CA PHE A 39 7.03 3.60 9.83
C PHE A 39 5.56 3.47 9.42
N LEU A 40 5.21 2.31 8.84
CA LEU A 40 3.84 2.05 8.41
C LEU A 40 2.85 2.20 9.57
N LYS A 41 1.84 3.05 9.35
CA LYS A 41 0.64 3.15 10.19
C LYS A 41 -0.55 2.72 9.37
N LYS A 42 -1.14 1.59 9.73
CA LYS A 42 -2.25 1.04 8.96
C LYS A 42 -3.57 1.75 9.28
N ILE A 43 -4.34 2.06 8.24
CA ILE A 43 -5.64 2.76 8.35
C ILE A 43 -6.80 1.81 8.08
N GLY A 44 -6.65 0.84 7.17
CA GLY A 44 -7.71 -0.14 6.96
C GLY A 44 -7.49 -1.10 5.79
N VAL A 45 -8.44 -1.99 5.61
CA VAL A 45 -8.57 -2.87 4.43
C VAL A 45 -10.02 -2.79 3.97
N THR A 46 -10.25 -2.57 2.67
CA THR A 46 -11.58 -2.52 2.07
C THR A 46 -11.72 -3.60 1.00
N VAL A 47 -12.94 -4.15 0.87
CA VAL A 47 -13.27 -5.18 -0.12
C VAL A 47 -14.60 -4.83 -0.78
N PRO A 48 -14.59 -4.25 -1.98
CA PRO A 48 -15.79 -4.18 -2.79
C PRO A 48 -16.15 -5.60 -3.26
N PHE A 49 -17.11 -6.24 -2.58
CA PHE A 49 -17.52 -7.63 -2.79
C PHE A 49 -17.81 -8.01 -4.26
N PHE A 50 -18.25 -7.06 -5.07
CA PHE A 50 -18.64 -7.27 -6.47
C PHE A 50 -17.47 -7.19 -7.47
N LYS A 51 -16.26 -6.81 -7.03
CA LYS A 51 -15.12 -6.58 -7.94
C LYS A 51 -13.99 -7.62 -7.85
N GLU A 52 -14.08 -8.58 -6.92
CA GLU A 52 -12.96 -9.50 -6.61
C GLU A 52 -11.66 -8.74 -6.31
N GLU A 53 -11.80 -7.59 -5.64
CA GLU A 53 -10.72 -6.65 -5.35
C GLU A 53 -10.52 -6.51 -3.84
N CYS A 54 -9.28 -6.29 -3.44
CA CYS A 54 -8.91 -5.92 -2.08
C CYS A 54 -8.03 -4.69 -2.14
N THR A 55 -8.36 -3.69 -1.32
CA THR A 55 -7.55 -2.50 -1.16
C THR A 55 -7.04 -2.42 0.27
N VAL A 56 -5.73 -2.27 0.44
CA VAL A 56 -5.14 -1.91 1.73
C VAL A 56 -4.77 -0.44 1.72
N ILE A 57 -5.12 0.25 2.81
CA ILE A 57 -4.89 1.67 3.00
C ILE A 57 -4.00 1.86 4.22
N MET A 58 -2.91 2.61 4.04
CA MET A 58 -1.95 2.89 5.10
C MET A 58 -1.30 4.27 4.95
N GLU A 59 -0.88 4.83 6.06
CA GLU A 59 0.08 5.91 6.12
C GLU A 59 1.50 5.34 6.22
N ALA A 60 2.45 6.02 5.60
CA ALA A 60 3.86 5.63 5.63
C ALA A 60 4.75 6.85 5.51
N GLN A 61 5.99 6.74 5.99
CA GLN A 61 7.02 7.73 5.78
C GLN A 61 7.82 7.41 4.51
N PHE A 62 8.01 8.42 3.64
CA PHE A 62 8.85 8.37 2.45
C PHE A 62 9.93 9.45 2.55
N GLY A 63 11.16 9.08 2.92
CA GLY A 63 12.17 10.05 3.32
C GLY A 63 11.70 10.88 4.51
N GLU A 64 11.69 12.21 4.40
CA GLU A 64 11.16 13.13 5.43
C GLU A 64 9.66 13.45 5.26
N LEU A 65 8.98 12.78 4.31
CA LEU A 65 7.60 13.09 3.94
C LEU A 65 6.63 12.00 4.43
N LEU A 66 5.36 12.39 4.61
CA LEU A 66 4.27 11.45 4.88
C LEU A 66 3.52 11.14 3.60
N ALA A 67 3.27 9.86 3.37
CA ALA A 67 2.55 9.30 2.24
C ALA A 67 1.29 8.58 2.71
N HIS A 68 0.19 8.78 1.99
CA HIS A 68 -1.04 8.01 2.15
C HIS A 68 -1.16 7.04 0.97
N VAL A 69 -1.00 5.75 1.24
CA VAL A 69 -0.80 4.71 0.23
C VAL A 69 -2.03 3.84 0.12
N HIS A 70 -2.52 3.67 -1.11
CA HIS A 70 -3.62 2.78 -1.47
C HIS A 70 -3.07 1.69 -2.40
N ILE A 71 -3.09 0.44 -1.96
CA ILE A 71 -2.67 -0.70 -2.79
C ILE A 71 -3.89 -1.55 -3.06
N THR A 72 -4.29 -1.60 -4.33
CA THR A 72 -5.41 -2.43 -4.79
C THR A 72 -4.88 -3.62 -5.57
N THR A 73 -5.39 -4.81 -5.24
CA THR A 73 -5.16 -6.04 -6.02
C THR A 73 -6.47 -6.66 -6.42
N LYS A 74 -6.52 -7.21 -7.64
CA LYS A 74 -7.65 -7.96 -8.18
C LYS A 74 -7.24 -9.40 -8.36
N SER A 75 -8.00 -10.33 -7.77
CA SER A 75 -7.70 -11.75 -7.82
C SER A 75 -8.95 -12.58 -7.56
N LYS A 76 -9.06 -13.73 -8.21
CA LYS A 76 -10.08 -14.73 -7.88
C LYS A 76 -9.95 -15.23 -6.43
N ASP A 77 -8.75 -15.14 -5.86
CA ASP A 77 -8.44 -15.49 -4.47
C ASP A 77 -8.50 -14.27 -3.51
N TYR A 78 -9.30 -13.24 -3.85
CA TYR A 78 -9.36 -12.00 -3.07
C TYR A 78 -9.73 -12.24 -1.59
N LEU A 79 -10.60 -13.19 -1.28
CA LEU A 79 -11.00 -13.48 0.11
C LEU A 79 -9.82 -13.95 0.97
N ASN A 80 -8.95 -14.81 0.42
CA ASN A 80 -7.75 -15.26 1.13
C ASN A 80 -6.77 -14.10 1.33
N ILE A 81 -6.58 -13.27 0.30
CA ILE A 81 -5.76 -12.06 0.39
C ILE A 81 -6.30 -11.11 1.46
N PHE A 82 -7.62 -10.86 1.46
CA PHE A 82 -8.29 -10.05 2.47
C PHE A 82 -8.05 -10.60 3.88
N ASN A 83 -8.26 -11.90 4.10
CA ASN A 83 -8.07 -12.51 5.40
C ASN A 83 -6.62 -12.37 5.90
N LYS A 84 -5.63 -12.59 5.03
CA LYS A 84 -4.21 -12.36 5.34
C LYS A 84 -3.94 -10.91 5.69
N LEU A 85 -4.48 -9.96 4.92
CA LEU A 85 -4.34 -8.53 5.19
C LEU A 85 -5.01 -8.15 6.50
N ILE A 86 -6.19 -8.68 6.82
CA ILE A 86 -6.90 -8.43 8.07
C ILE A 86 -6.12 -8.97 9.27
N MET A 87 -5.62 -10.20 9.18
CA MET A 87 -4.76 -10.80 10.22
C MET A 87 -3.52 -9.95 10.45
N TRP A 88 -2.83 -9.56 9.37
CA TRP A 88 -1.67 -8.67 9.44
C TRP A 88 -2.03 -7.28 10.00
N SER A 89 -3.23 -6.74 9.80
CA SER A 89 -3.62 -5.49 10.51
C SER A 89 -3.62 -5.66 12.01
N LYS A 90 -4.16 -6.79 12.48
CA LYS A 90 -4.36 -7.02 13.92
C LYS A 90 -3.04 -7.23 14.65
N SER A 91 -1.97 -7.57 13.94
CA SER A 91 -0.63 -7.65 14.51
C SER A 91 0.05 -6.29 14.71
N PHE A 92 -0.52 -5.18 14.20
CA PHE A 92 -0.02 -3.87 14.57
C PHE A 92 -0.49 -3.51 15.97
N PRO A 93 0.43 -3.10 16.87
CA PRO A 93 0.02 -2.58 18.15
C PRO A 93 -0.86 -1.35 17.93
N SER A 94 -2.06 -1.37 18.51
CA SER A 94 -2.87 -0.16 18.70
C SER A 94 -2.04 0.82 19.52
N SER A 95 -1.71 1.97 18.92
CA SER A 95 -1.04 3.07 19.59
C SER A 95 -1.86 3.56 20.77
#